data_AF-A0A2M6Y8C0-F1
#
_entry.id   AF-A0A2M6Y8C0-F1
#
_cell.length_a   1.000
_cell.length_b   1.000
_cell.length_c   1.000
_cell.angle_alpha   90.00
_cell.angle_beta   90.00
_cell.angle_gamma   90.00
#
_symmetry.space_group_name_H-M   'P 1'
#
loop_
_entity.id
_entity.type
_entity.pdbx_description
1 polymer ?
#
loop_
_entity_poly.entity_id
_entity_poly.type
_entity_poly.pdbx_seq_one_letter_code
_entity_poly.pdbx_strand_id
1 'polypeptide(L)' 'DGHRDLLRKCALIHNGKLLREFEKLYKALHIAGYYRGLLEDVNMVKEAFKAAEAFITKLG' A
#
# COMPACT_ATOMS: atom_id res chain seq x y z
N ASP A 1 7.93 12.59 3.79
CA ASP A 1 7.71 11.87 5.07
C ASP A 1 6.38 11.13 5.25
N GLY A 2 5.41 11.18 4.33
CA GLY A 2 4.07 10.58 4.56
C GLY A 2 4.02 9.06 4.79
N HIS A 3 4.93 8.27 4.20
CA HIS A 3 4.95 6.81 4.42
C HIS A 3 5.35 6.41 5.84
N ARG A 4 6.23 7.17 6.50
CA ARG A 4 6.62 6.88 7.89
C ARG A 4 5.46 7.14 8.86
N ASP A 5 4.65 8.16 8.61
CA ASP A 5 3.48 8.46 9.42
C ASP A 5 2.37 7.41 9.26
N LEU A 6 2.14 6.91 8.04
CA LEU A 6 1.23 5.79 7.80
C LEU A 6 1.70 4.51 8.47
N LEU A 7 2.99 4.18 8.37
CA LEU A 7 3.61 3.06 9.09
C LEU A 7 3.46 3.23 10.60
N ARG A 8 3.68 4.43 11.11
CA ARG A 8 3.51 4.74 12.54
C ARG A 8 2.05 4.58 12.97
N LYS A 9 1.07 5.06 12.20
CA LYS A 9 -0.36 4.82 12.46
C LYS A 9 -0.68 3.33 12.47
N CYS A 10 -0.19 2.56 11.49
CA CYS A 10 -0.39 1.11 11.43
C CYS A 10 0.27 0.38 12.62
N ALA A 11 1.46 0.84 13.04
CA ALA A 11 2.20 0.29 14.17
C ALA A 11 1.55 0.64 15.52
N LEU A 12 1.04 1.87 15.67
CA LEU A 12 0.31 2.33 16.86
C LEU A 12 -0.98 1.53 17.09
N ILE A 13 -1.62 1.05 16.01
CA ILE A 13 -2.85 0.26 16.08
C ILE A 13 -2.57 -1.21 16.53
N HIS A 14 -1.32 -1.61 16.78
CA HIS A 14 -0.93 -2.97 17.21
C HIS A 14 -1.55 -4.10 16.36
N ASN A 15 -1.89 -3.83 15.10
CA ASN A 15 -2.57 -4.78 14.24
C ASN A 15 -1.63 -5.26 13.13
N GLY A 16 -0.98 -6.40 13.37
CA GLY A 16 -0.05 -7.01 12.42
C GLY A 16 -0.68 -7.32 11.05
N LYS A 17 -2.01 -7.44 10.96
CA LYS A 17 -2.72 -7.58 9.68
C LYS A 17 -2.64 -6.31 8.84
N LEU A 18 -2.81 -5.16 9.48
CA LEU A 18 -2.81 -3.85 8.83
C LEU A 18 -1.43 -3.48 8.30
N LEU A 19 -0.38 -3.78 9.09
CA LEU A 19 1.00 -3.61 8.66
C LEU A 19 1.34 -4.49 7.44
N ARG A 20 0.90 -5.76 7.45
CA ARG A 20 1.09 -6.66 6.30
C ARG A 20 0.35 -6.20 5.04
N GLU A 21 -0.87 -5.69 5.19
CA GLU A 21 -1.63 -5.10 4.07
C GLU A 21 -0.90 -3.88 3.49
N PHE A 22 -0.42 -2.98 4.35
CA PHE A 22 0.38 -1.83 3.93
C PHE A 22 1.66 -2.25 3.20
N GLU A 23 2.44 -3.18 3.76
CA GLU A 23 3.69 -3.64 3.15
C GLU A 23 3.48 -4.24 1.76
N LYS A 24 2.39 -4.98 1.55
CA LYS A 24 2.03 -5.52 0.23
C LYS A 24 1.77 -4.40 -0.77
N LEU A 25 0.96 -3.40 -0.40
CA LEU A 25 0.63 -2.26 -1.25
C LEU A 25 1.88 -1.42 -1.57
N TYR A 26 2.73 -1.19 -0.57
CA TYR A 26 4.00 -0.48 -0.74
C TYR A 26 4.93 -1.21 -1.72
N LYS A 27 5.12 -2.52 -1.56
CA LYS A 27 5.95 -3.32 -2.48
C LYS A 27 5.38 -3.30 -3.90
N ALA A 28 4.06 -3.42 -4.05
CA ALA A 28 3.42 -3.43 -5.35
C ALA A 28 3.54 -2.07 -6.05
N LEU A 29 3.05 -1.00 -5.43
CA LEU A 29 2.95 0.30 -6.09
C LEU A 29 4.29 1.05 -6.13
N HIS A 30 5.05 1.03 -5.03
CA HIS A 30 6.27 1.83 -4.92
C HIS A 30 7.48 1.10 -5.50
N ILE A 31 7.72 -0.16 -5.12
CA ILE A 31 8.91 -0.90 -5.57
C ILE A 31 8.69 -1.48 -6.96
N ALA A 32 7.66 -2.32 -7.14
CA ALA A 32 7.41 -2.99 -8.41
C ALA A 32 6.91 -2.02 -9.48
N GLY A 33 5.96 -1.14 -9.14
CA GLY A 33 5.42 -0.14 -10.05
C GLY A 33 6.40 0.99 -10.33
N TYR A 34 6.48 1.96 -9.41
CA TYR A 34 7.22 3.20 -9.64
C TYR A 34 8.72 3.00 -9.87
N TYR A 35 9.40 2.21 -9.04
CA TYR A 35 10.86 2.05 -9.14
C TYR A 35 11.32 1.06 -10.22
N ARG A 36 10.54 0.00 -10.48
CA ARG A 36 10.98 -1.09 -11.36
C ARG A 36 10.19 -1.21 -12.65
N GLY A 37 9.07 -0.51 -12.80
CA GLY A 37 8.23 -0.55 -14.01
C GLY A 37 7.60 -1.93 -14.28
N LEU A 38 7.45 -2.78 -13.26
CA LEU A 38 6.99 -4.18 -13.41
C LEU A 38 5.47 -4.34 -13.49
N LEU A 39 4.71 -3.27 -13.21
CA LEU A 39 3.26 -3.26 -13.46
C LEU A 39 2.99 -2.66 -14.84
N GLU A 40 3.17 -3.50 -15.87
CA GLU A 40 2.98 -3.10 -17.28
C GLU A 40 1.51 -3.13 -17.71
N ASP A 41 0.73 -4.04 -17.15
CA ASP A 41 -0.70 -4.17 -17.45
C ASP A 41 -1.53 -3.11 -16.70
N VAL A 42 -2.31 -2.34 -17.46
CA VAL A 42 -3.14 -1.25 -16.93
C VAL A 42 -4.21 -1.75 -15.94
N ASN A 43 -4.77 -2.95 -16.13
CA ASN A 43 -5.73 -3.51 -15.19
C ASN A 43 -5.06 -3.88 -13.87
N MET A 44 -3.84 -4.43 -13.90
CA MET A 44 -3.07 -4.67 -12.67
C MET A 44 -2.83 -3.38 -11.88
N VAL A 45 -2.49 -2.29 -12.55
CA VAL A 45 -2.31 -0.97 -11.93
C VAL A 45 -3.62 -0.48 -11.29
N LYS A 46 -4.75 -0.59 -12.02
CA LYS A 46 -6.08 -0.20 -11.50
C LYS A 46 -6.46 -1.00 -10.25
N GLU A 47 -6.26 -2.32 -10.26
CA GLU A 47 -6.59 -3.16 -9.11
C GLU A 47 -5.69 -2.86 -7.91
N ALA A 48 -4.40 -2.57 -8.13
CA ALA A 48 -3.50 -2.13 -7.07
C ALA A 48 -3.95 -0.79 -6.44
N PHE A 49 -4.43 0.16 -7.26
CA PHE A 49 -4.99 1.42 -6.76
C PHE A 49 -6.28 1.23 -5.98
N LYS A 50 -7.22 0.39 -6.45
CA LYS A 50 -8.44 0.06 -5.69
C LYS A 50 -8.12 -0.57 -4.34
N ALA A 51 -7.14 -1.47 -4.30
CA ALA A 51 -6.69 -2.08 -3.04
C ALA A 51 -6.07 -1.05 -2.08
N ALA A 52 -5.34 -0.07 -2.60
CA ALA A 52 -4.81 1.05 -1.82
C ALA A 52 -5.91 1.98 -1.29
N GLU A 53 -6.89 2.33 -2.13
CA GLU A 53 -8.06 3.11 -1.73
C GLU A 53 -8.82 2.42 -0.60
N ALA A 54 -9.16 1.14 -0.77
CA ALA A 54 -9.85 0.36 0.26
C ALA A 54 -9.04 0.27 1.56
N PHE A 55 -7.71 0.22 1.50
CA PHE A 55 -6.86 0.26 2.68
C PHE A 55 -6.92 1.63 3.37
N ILE A 56 -6.87 2.73 2.62
CA ILE A 56 -6.98 4.09 3.16
C ILE A 56 -8.35 4.29 3.84
N THR A 57 -9.44 3.85 3.20
CA THR A 57 -10.79 3.94 3.79
C THR A 57 -10.90 3.17 5.12
N LYS A 58 -10.17 2.07 5.30
CA LYS A 58 -10.14 1.34 6.59
C LYS A 58 -9.44 2.12 7.71
N LEU A 59 -8.57 3.07 7.37
CA LEU A 59 -7.79 3.84 8.35
C LEU A 59 -8.57 5.04 8.92
N GLY A 60 -9.70 5.42 8.33
CA GLY A 60 -10.52 6.56 8.73
C GLY A 60 -10.53 7.66 7.69
#